data_AF-S4R9Y5-F1
#
_entry.id   AF-S4R9Y5-F1
#
_cell.length_a   1.000
_cell.length_b   1.000
_cell.length_c   1.000
_cell.angle_alpha   90.00
_cell.angle_beta   90.00
_cell.angle_gamma   90.00
#
_symmetry.space_group_name_H-M   'P 1'
#
loop_
_entity.id
_entity.type
_entity.pdbx_description
1 polymer ?
#
loop_
_entity_poly.entity_id
_entity_poly.type
_entity_poly.pdbx_seq_one_letter_code
_entity_poly.pdbx_strand_id
1 'polypeptide(L)'
;QDAKVSGDEGWWTGKIEDRVGIFPSNYVTRKPSFNRLQRTKPCDYVPPVEIAFTQLLLEEIIGVGGFGKVYRGLWQEEEVAVKAARQDPDEEISATAESVRQEAKLFSMLRHDNIIALRGVC
;
A
#
# COMPACT_ATOMS: atom_id res chain seq x y z
N GLN A 1 23.62 9.07 -7.68
CA GLN A 1 23.91 7.77 -7.08
C GLN A 1 25.14 7.99 -6.24
N ASP A 2 24.96 8.07 -4.93
CA ASP A 2 26.05 8.40 -4.01
C ASP A 2 26.11 7.29 -2.95
N ALA A 3 26.73 6.17 -3.34
CA ALA A 3 26.87 4.99 -2.48
C ALA A 3 27.65 5.28 -1.19
N LYS A 4 28.34 6.43 -1.12
CA LYS A 4 29.00 6.92 0.10
C LYS A 4 28.04 7.43 1.17
N VAL A 5 26.79 7.72 0.83
CA VAL A 5 25.79 8.29 1.77
C VAL A 5 24.71 7.28 2.16
N SER A 6 24.40 6.30 1.30
CA SER A 6 23.26 5.39 1.49
C SER A 6 23.58 4.07 2.19
N GLY A 7 24.86 3.71 2.38
CA GLY A 7 25.29 2.51 3.12
C GLY A 7 25.11 1.18 2.37
N ASP A 8 24.03 1.01 1.60
CA ASP A 8 23.68 -0.25 0.93
C ASP A 8 23.34 -0.08 -0.57
N GLU A 9 23.65 -1.11 -1.37
CA GLU A 9 23.21 -1.19 -2.77
C GLU A 9 21.68 -1.20 -2.86
N GLY A 10 21.12 -0.45 -3.83
CA GLY A 10 19.67 -0.37 -4.01
C GLY A 10 18.97 0.71 -3.17
N TRP A 11 19.70 1.56 -2.45
CA TRP A 11 19.16 2.74 -1.75
C TRP A 11 19.61 4.04 -2.42
N TRP A 12 18.70 4.99 -2.55
CA TRP A 12 18.93 6.30 -3.15
C TRP A 12 18.76 7.41 -2.11
N THR A 13 19.59 8.45 -2.22
CA THR A 13 19.47 9.66 -1.41
C THR A 13 18.71 10.74 -2.20
N GLY A 14 17.74 11.38 -1.58
CA GLY A 14 17.03 12.53 -2.12
C GLY A 14 17.13 13.74 -1.21
N LYS A 15 16.98 14.92 -1.82
CA LYS A 15 17.01 16.21 -1.12
C LYS A 15 15.82 17.06 -1.56
N ILE A 16 15.07 17.58 -0.60
CA ILE A 16 14.01 18.56 -0.80
C ILE A 16 14.35 19.76 0.08
N GLU A 17 14.64 20.90 -0.55
CA GLU A 17 15.18 22.08 0.14
C GLU A 17 16.40 21.69 0.97
N ASP A 18 16.38 21.89 2.30
CA ASP A 18 17.47 21.55 3.20
C ASP A 18 17.33 20.16 3.86
N ARG A 19 16.26 19.42 3.55
CA ARG A 19 16.01 18.08 4.10
C ARG A 19 16.58 17.01 3.18
N VAL A 20 17.35 16.09 3.76
CA VAL A 20 17.96 14.94 3.07
C VAL A 20 17.39 13.65 3.66
N GLY A 21 17.00 12.71 2.80
CA GLY A 21 16.48 11.41 3.20
C GLY A 21 17.00 10.29 2.29
N ILE A 22 16.90 9.05 2.76
CA ILE A 22 17.30 7.85 2.03
C ILE A 22 16.06 7.00 1.79
N PHE A 23 15.90 6.47 0.58
CA PHE A 23 14.76 5.66 0.17
C PHE A 23 15.19 4.49 -0.73
N PRO A 24 14.46 3.37 -0.71
CA PRO A 24 14.75 2.27 -1.60
C PRO A 24 14.58 2.70 -3.07
N SER A 25 15.55 2.33 -3.90
CA SER A 25 15.61 2.71 -5.32
C SER A 25 14.41 2.23 -6.13
N ASN A 26 13.80 1.10 -5.73
CA ASN A 26 12.61 0.52 -6.35
C ASN A 26 11.32 1.34 -6.09
N TYR A 27 11.36 2.35 -5.22
CA TYR A 27 10.25 3.28 -4.96
C TYR A 27 10.44 4.62 -5.68
N VAL A 28 11.48 4.77 -6.51
CA VAL A 28 11.78 6.01 -7.22
C VAL A 28 11.63 5.82 -8.72
N THR A 29 10.98 6.77 -9.38
CA THR A 29 10.80 6.75 -10.83
C THR A 29 11.14 8.13 -11.41
N ARG A 30 12.08 8.17 -12.38
CA ARG A 30 12.64 9.43 -12.95
C ARG A 30 11.62 10.35 -13.62
N LYS A 31 10.47 9.81 -14.00
CA LYS A 31 9.33 10.57 -14.50
C LYS A 31 8.11 9.87 -13.95
N PRO A 32 7.27 10.51 -13.10
CA PRO A 32 6.03 9.89 -12.68
C PRO A 32 5.31 9.42 -13.95
N SER A 33 5.27 8.11 -14.16
CA SER A 33 4.45 7.51 -15.20
C SER A 33 2.97 7.76 -14.89
N PHE A 34 2.61 8.46 -13.81
CA PHE A 34 1.31 9.10 -13.67
C PHE A 34 0.93 9.95 -14.90
N ASN A 35 1.86 10.64 -15.57
CA ASN A 35 1.54 11.34 -16.83
C ASN A 35 1.55 10.44 -18.08
N ARG A 36 2.13 9.24 -17.99
CA ARG A 36 2.08 8.25 -19.09
C ARG A 36 0.86 7.33 -18.99
N LEU A 37 0.34 7.11 -17.78
CA LEU A 37 -0.96 6.50 -17.48
C LEU A 37 -2.12 7.45 -17.78
N GLN A 38 -1.88 8.77 -17.88
CA GLN A 38 -2.86 9.74 -18.39
C GLN A 38 -2.98 9.73 -19.93
N ARG A 39 -2.04 9.12 -20.66
CA ARG A 39 -2.00 9.12 -22.14
C ARG A 39 -2.22 7.77 -22.78
N THR A 40 -2.26 6.70 -21.99
CA THR A 40 -3.01 5.50 -22.38
C THR A 40 -4.50 5.85 -22.20
N LYS A 41 -5.36 5.36 -23.09
CA LYS A 41 -6.83 5.42 -22.91
C LYS A 41 -7.21 5.12 -21.44
N PRO A 42 -8.37 5.61 -20.92
CA PRO A 42 -8.88 5.23 -19.61
C PRO A 42 -9.22 3.74 -19.64
N CYS A 43 -8.22 2.89 -19.44
CA CYS A 43 -8.35 1.45 -19.48
C CYS A 43 -8.10 0.96 -18.06
N ASP A 44 -9.22 0.75 -17.37
CA ASP A 44 -9.41 -0.23 -16.30
C ASP A 44 -8.82 0.09 -14.92
N TYR A 45 -8.70 1.36 -14.54
CA TYR A 45 -8.73 1.67 -13.10
C TYR A 45 -10.13 1.31 -12.59
N VAL A 46 -10.23 0.12 -12.00
CA VAL A 46 -11.38 -0.31 -11.23
C VAL A 46 -11.09 0.07 -9.79
N PRO A 47 -11.87 0.98 -9.18
CA PRO A 47 -11.77 1.27 -7.76
C PRO A 47 -11.82 -0.04 -6.95
N PRO A 48 -11.07 -0.17 -5.85
CA PRO A 48 -11.18 -1.34 -4.99
C PRO A 48 -12.62 -1.49 -4.51
N VAL A 49 -13.08 -2.73 -4.41
CA VAL A 49 -14.42 -3.03 -3.90
C VAL A 49 -14.49 -2.61 -2.44
N GLU A 50 -15.47 -1.78 -2.07
CA GLU A 50 -15.76 -1.49 -0.67
C GLU A 50 -16.52 -2.67 -0.07
N ILE A 51 -15.96 -3.25 1.00
CA ILE A 51 -16.49 -4.39 1.73
C ILE A 51 -16.99 -3.87 3.07
N ALA A 52 -18.25 -4.13 3.40
CA ALA A 52 -18.73 -3.83 4.74
C ALA A 52 -18.02 -4.74 5.75
N PHE A 53 -17.47 -4.17 6.83
CA PHE A 53 -16.73 -4.94 7.83
C PHE A 53 -17.55 -6.12 8.42
N THR A 54 -18.88 -6.00 8.45
CA THR A 54 -19.81 -7.06 8.89
C THR A 54 -19.84 -8.28 7.98
N GLN A 55 -19.33 -8.17 6.74
CA GLN A 55 -19.20 -9.28 5.79
C GLN A 55 -17.91 -10.07 5.97
N LEU A 56 -16.99 -9.59 6.82
CA LEU A 56 -15.73 -10.27 7.13
C LEU A 56 -15.90 -11.09 8.41
N LEU A 57 -15.52 -12.37 8.35
CA LEU A 57 -15.30 -13.17 9.55
C LEU A 57 -13.79 -13.17 9.84
N LEU A 58 -13.36 -12.43 10.85
CA LEU A 58 -11.96 -12.45 11.30
C LEU A 58 -11.73 -13.63 12.24
N GLU A 59 -10.63 -14.35 12.03
CA GLU A 59 -10.19 -15.49 12.83
C GLU A 59 -8.90 -15.11 13.59
N GLU A 60 -7.85 -15.94 13.52
CA GLU A 60 -6.60 -15.68 14.21
C GLU A 60 -5.75 -14.58 13.57
N ILE A 61 -4.87 -13.99 14.39
CA ILE A 61 -3.81 -13.10 13.89
C ILE A 61 -2.69 -13.97 13.32
N ILE A 62 -2.38 -13.76 12.04
CA ILE A 62 -1.30 -14.46 11.33
C ILE A 62 -0.04 -13.61 11.19
N GLY A 63 -0.11 -12.31 11.50
CA GLY A 63 1.05 -11.43 11.45
C GLY A 63 0.88 -10.15 12.26
N VAL A 64 1.97 -9.72 12.89
CA VAL A 64 2.05 -8.43 13.60
C VAL A 64 3.35 -7.76 13.21
N GLY A 65 3.28 -6.47 12.87
CA GLY A 65 4.49 -5.71 12.58
C GLY A 65 4.25 -4.21 12.53
N GLY A 66 5.27 -3.49 12.08
CA GLY A 66 5.26 -2.04 11.92
C GLY A 66 4.29 -1.51 10.87
N PHE A 67 3.42 -2.34 10.28
CA PHE A 67 2.39 -1.92 9.33
C PHE A 67 0.97 -2.29 9.78
N GLY A 68 0.84 -2.78 11.02
CA GLY A 68 -0.43 -3.21 11.60
C GLY A 68 -0.50 -4.71 11.85
N LYS A 69 -1.73 -5.18 12.08
CA LYS A 69 -2.04 -6.58 12.32
C LYS A 69 -2.64 -7.19 11.07
N VAL A 70 -2.28 -8.42 10.77
CA VAL A 70 -2.86 -9.21 9.69
C VAL A 70 -3.61 -10.38 10.31
N TYR A 71 -4.88 -10.48 9.98
CA TYR A 71 -5.77 -11.55 10.41
C TYR A 71 -5.99 -12.53 9.26
N ARG A 72 -6.07 -13.82 9.59
CA ARG A 72 -6.79 -14.78 8.74
C ARG A 72 -8.28 -14.46 8.84
N GLY A 73 -9.02 -14.63 7.75
CA GLY A 73 -10.46 -14.47 7.79
C GLY A 73 -11.16 -15.04 6.56
N LEU A 74 -12.47 -14.90 6.53
CA LEU A 74 -13.33 -15.32 5.43
C LEU A 74 -14.10 -14.13 4.86
N TRP A 75 -14.18 -14.05 3.53
CA TRP A 75 -15.05 -13.15 2.80
C TRP A 75 -15.70 -13.91 1.64
N GLN A 76 -17.03 -13.94 1.58
CA GLN A 76 -17.77 -14.75 0.59
C GLN A 76 -17.33 -16.23 0.57
N GLU A 77 -17.12 -16.80 1.77
CA GLU A 77 -16.63 -18.19 1.96
C GLU A 77 -15.20 -18.45 1.46
N GLU A 78 -14.51 -17.44 0.94
CA GLU A 78 -13.12 -17.51 0.51
C GLU A 78 -12.17 -17.05 1.62
N GLU A 79 -11.08 -17.78 1.80
CA GLU A 79 -10.02 -17.42 2.75
C GLU A 79 -9.27 -16.17 2.28
N VAL A 80 -9.15 -15.21 3.18
CA VAL A 80 -8.51 -13.91 2.93
C VAL A 80 -7.57 -13.51 4.06
N ALA A 81 -6.56 -12.71 3.72
CA ALA A 81 -5.74 -12.01 4.69
C ALA A 81 -6.27 -10.57 4.86
N VAL A 82 -6.65 -10.20 6.09
CA VAL A 82 -7.17 -8.86 6.41
C VAL A 82 -6.11 -8.07 7.15
N LYS A 83 -5.55 -7.05 6.49
CA LYS A 83 -4.61 -6.11 7.10
C LYS A 83 -5.39 -4.96 7.75
N ALA A 84 -5.34 -4.88 9.07
CA ALA A 84 -5.91 -3.77 9.82
C ALA A 84 -4.87 -2.65 9.96
N ALA A 85 -5.26 -1.42 9.60
CA ALA A 85 -4.46 -0.24 9.86
C ALA A 85 -4.19 -0.09 11.36
N ARG A 86 -3.02 0.45 11.70
CA ARG A 86 -2.72 0.78 13.10
C ARG A 86 -3.66 1.89 13.53
N GLN A 87 -4.22 1.72 14.72
CA GLN A 87 -4.90 2.80 15.42
C GLN A 87 -3.88 3.38 16.40
N ASP A 88 -3.25 4.48 15.99
CA ASP A 88 -2.45 5.29 16.90
C ASP A 88 -3.40 6.29 17.59
N PRO A 89 -3.46 6.33 18.93
CA PRO A 89 -4.34 7.27 19.63
C PRO A 89 -4.00 8.75 19.36
N ASP A 90 -2.78 9.04 18.90
CA ASP A 90 -2.33 10.39 18.56
C ASP A 90 -2.58 10.75 17.08
N GLU A 91 -2.91 9.78 16.22
CA GLU A 91 -3.28 10.03 14.82
C GLU A 91 -4.77 10.33 14.67
N GLU A 92 -5.09 11.30 13.82
CA GLU A 92 -6.47 11.54 13.44
C GLU A 92 -7.02 10.37 12.62
N ILE A 93 -8.22 9.91 12.96
CA ILE A 93 -8.95 8.84 12.27
C ILE A 93 -9.07 9.12 10.76
N SER A 94 -9.24 10.40 10.39
CA SER A 94 -9.29 10.90 9.02
C SER A 94 -7.99 10.61 8.26
N ALA A 95 -6.84 10.88 8.87
CA ALA A 95 -5.52 10.68 8.30
C ALA A 95 -5.22 9.19 8.09
N THR A 96 -5.53 8.35 9.10
CA THR A 96 -5.39 6.90 8.98
C THR A 96 -6.28 6.35 7.86
N ALA A 97 -7.53 6.80 7.76
CA ALA A 97 -8.45 6.38 6.70
C ALA A 97 -7.97 6.83 5.31
N GLU A 98 -7.38 8.01 5.17
CA GLU A 98 -6.79 8.46 3.90
C GLU A 98 -5.59 7.59 3.50
N SER A 99 -4.71 7.27 4.46
CA SER A 99 -3.57 6.36 4.24
C SER A 99 -4.02 4.99 3.72
N VAL A 100 -5.06 4.40 4.33
CA VAL A 100 -5.67 3.15 3.86
C VAL A 100 -6.19 3.26 2.43
N ARG A 101 -6.90 4.35 2.10
CA ARG A 101 -7.42 4.58 0.73
C ARG A 101 -6.30 4.73 -0.28
N GLN A 102 -5.21 5.41 0.07
CA GLN A 102 -4.05 5.56 -0.81
C GLN A 102 -3.35 4.22 -1.05
N GLU A 103 -3.17 3.41 0.01
CA GLU A 103 -2.61 2.05 -0.12
C GLU A 103 -3.50 1.18 -1.01
N ALA A 104 -4.82 1.13 -0.74
CA ALA A 104 -5.77 0.35 -1.52
C ALA A 104 -5.81 0.78 -3.00
N LYS A 105 -5.74 2.08 -3.27
CA LYS A 105 -5.69 2.62 -4.64
C LYS A 105 -4.44 2.17 -5.37
N LEU A 106 -3.27 2.19 -4.73
CA LEU A 106 -2.03 1.74 -5.35
C LEU A 106 -2.04 0.23 -5.57
N PHE A 107 -2.51 -0.53 -4.57
CA PHE A 107 -2.53 -1.99 -4.61
C PHE A 107 -3.55 -2.52 -5.63
N SER A 108 -4.68 -1.83 -5.85
CA SER A 108 -5.69 -2.22 -6.85
C SER A 108 -5.18 -2.13 -8.30
N MET A 109 -4.13 -1.36 -8.55
CA MET A 109 -3.50 -1.26 -9.87
C MET A 109 -2.54 -2.42 -10.16
N LEU A 110 -2.16 -3.21 -9.15
CA LEU A 110 -1.23 -4.32 -9.32
C LEU A 110 -1.97 -5.59 -9.74
N ARG A 111 -1.63 -6.12 -10.91
CA ARG A 111 -2.17 -7.39 -11.44
C ARG A 111 -1.04 -8.20 -12.07
N HIS A 112 -0.61 -9.24 -11.38
CA HIS A 112 0.46 -10.13 -11.82
C HIS A 112 0.40 -11.45 -11.05
N ASP A 113 0.73 -12.57 -11.68
CA ASP A 113 0.62 -13.92 -11.08
C ASP A 113 1.44 -14.08 -9.78
N ASN A 114 2.56 -13.35 -9.67
CA ASN A 114 3.45 -13.38 -8.52
C ASN A 114 3.24 -12.22 -7.53
N ILE A 115 2.16 -11.44 -7.66
CA ILE A 115 1.80 -10.37 -6.73
C ILE A 115 0.40 -10.67 -6.18
N ILE A 116 0.27 -10.71 -4.86
CA ILE A 116 -1.04 -10.95 -4.22
C ILE A 116 -2.04 -9.87 -4.63
N ALA A 117 -3.27 -10.28 -4.94
CA ALA A 117 -4.32 -9.39 -5.40
C ALA A 117 -5.09 -8.75 -4.23
N LEU A 118 -5.42 -7.47 -4.36
CA LEU A 118 -6.38 -6.82 -3.47
C LEU A 118 -7.80 -7.32 -3.81
N ARG A 119 -8.52 -7.84 -2.81
CA ARG A 119 -9.94 -8.22 -2.96
C ARG A 119 -10.90 -7.06 -2.69
N GLY A 120 -10.58 -6.21 -1.72
CA GLY A 120 -11.37 -5.03 -1.40
C GLY A 120 -10.76 -4.23 -0.25
N VAL A 121 -11.50 -3.22 0.19
CA VAL A 121 -11.14 -2.30 1.28
C VAL A 121 -12.37 -2.05 2.17
N CYS A 122 -12.16 -1.81 3.46
CA CYS A 122 -13.21 -1.49 4.43
C CYS A 122 -13.11 -0.03 4.89
#